data_AF-A0A2V5W2Q2-F1
#
_entry.id   AF-A0A2V5W2Q2-F1
#
_cell.length_a   1.000
_cell.length_b   1.000
_cell.length_c   1.000
_cell.angle_alpha   90.00
_cell.angle_beta   90.00
_cell.angle_gamma   90.00
#
_symmetry.space_group_name_H-M   'P 1'
#
loop_
_entity.id
_entity.type
_entity.pdbx_description
1 polymer ?
#
loop_
_entity_poly.entity_id
_entity_poly.type
_entity_poly.pdbx_seq_one_letter_code
_entity_poly.pdbx_strand_id
1 'polypeptide(L)' 'NIMGVAHGTDKHRLLAHKAAIDEHLNGCGIPVQYTNVFWGGRSEIKPSEISPFAYREWCRSIGVDPEQMRD' A
#
# COMPACT_ATOMS: atom_id res chain seq x y z
N ASN A 1 1.60 -3.06 16.40
CA ASN A 1 0.43 -2.58 15.64
C ASN A 1 0.24 -3.40 14.37
N ILE A 2 -0.97 -3.92 14.12
CA ILE A 2 -1.27 -4.76 12.94
C ILE A 2 -2.13 -3.94 11.96
N MET A 3 -1.63 -3.78 10.73
CA MET A 3 -2.36 -3.21 9.60
C MET A 3 -2.97 -4.34 8.76
N GLY A 4 -4.26 -4.25 8.46
CA GLY A 4 -4.90 -5.12 7.47
C GLY A 4 -4.87 -4.46 6.09
N VAL A 5 -4.42 -5.19 5.06
CA VAL A 5 -4.40 -4.69 3.68
C VAL A 5 -5.22 -5.62 2.80
N ALA A 6 -6.15 -5.06 2.02
CA ALA A 6 -7.00 -5.81 1.11
C ALA A 6 -7.06 -5.16 -0.27
N HIS A 7 -7.01 -5.98 -1.31
CA HIS A 7 -6.91 -5.55 -2.71
C HIS A 7 -7.94 -6.31 -3.53
N GLY A 8 -8.60 -5.63 -4.46
CA GLY A 8 -9.59 -6.27 -5.33
C GLY A 8 -10.02 -5.38 -6.48
N THR A 9 -10.74 -5.96 -7.43
CA THR A 9 -11.29 -5.23 -8.58
C THR A 9 -12.68 -4.69 -8.28
N ASP A 10 -13.54 -5.51 -7.67
CA ASP A 10 -14.87 -5.12 -7.24
C ASP A 10 -14.87 -4.63 -5.78
N LYS A 11 -15.30 -3.38 -5.57
CA LYS A 11 -15.27 -2.73 -4.26
C LYS A 11 -16.18 -3.42 -3.24
N HIS A 12 -17.38 -3.82 -3.64
CA HIS A 12 -18.37 -4.37 -2.71
C HIS A 12 -17.93 -5.73 -2.19
N ARG A 13 -17.49 -6.60 -3.10
CA ARG A 13 -16.94 -7.91 -2.77
C ARG A 13 -15.68 -7.80 -1.92
N LEU A 14 -14.80 -6.85 -2.22
CA LEU A 14 -13.58 -6.62 -1.44
C LEU A 14 -13.89 -6.23 0.01
N LEU A 15 -14.80 -5.28 0.21
CA LEU A 15 -15.20 -4.83 1.55
C LEU A 15 -15.86 -5.96 2.34
N ALA A 16 -16.73 -6.74 1.71
CA ALA A 16 -17.38 -7.90 2.35
C ALA A 16 -16.37 -8.95 2.79
N HIS A 17 -15.40 -9.30 1.93
CA HIS A 17 -14.33 -10.23 2.28
C HIS A 17 -13.44 -9.70 3.41
N LYS A 18 -13.08 -8.41 3.37
CA LYS A 18 -12.24 -7.82 4.41
C LYS A 18 -12.93 -7.83 5.78
N ALA A 19 -14.22 -7.53 5.83
CA ALA A 19 -15.00 -7.61 7.07
C ALA A 19 -14.99 -9.02 7.66
N ALA A 20 -15.19 -10.06 6.83
CA ALA A 20 -15.15 -11.45 7.27
C ALA A 20 -13.76 -11.86 7.79
N ILE A 21 -12.68 -11.38 7.17
CA ILE A 21 -11.30 -11.61 7.63
C ILE A 21 -11.07 -10.95 8.99
N ASP A 22 -11.50 -9.70 9.16
CA ASP A 22 -11.32 -8.96 10.41
C ASP A 22 -12.06 -9.61 11.57
N GLU A 23 -13.30 -10.06 11.34
CA GLU A 23 -14.09 -10.80 12.33
C GLU A 23 -13.38 -12.08 12.77
N HIS A 24 -12.87 -12.85 11.81
CA HIS A 24 -12.13 -14.09 12.11
C HIS A 24 -10.86 -13.82 12.91
N LEU A 25 -10.03 -12.87 12.46
CA LEU A 25 -8.78 -12.52 13.14
C LEU A 25 -9.03 -12.01 14.57
N ASN A 26 -10.08 -11.21 14.75
CA ASN A 26 -10.49 -10.75 16.07
C ASN A 26 -10.92 -11.93 16.97
N GLY A 27 -11.68 -12.88 16.43
CA GLY A 27 -12.04 -14.13 17.14
C GLY A 27 -10.84 -14.99 17.54
N CYS A 28 -9.74 -14.92 16.78
CA CYS A 28 -8.47 -15.57 17.09
C CYS A 28 -7.57 -14.76 18.05
N GLY A 29 -7.99 -13.60 18.52
CA GLY A 29 -7.18 -12.72 19.39
C GLY A 29 -6.10 -11.93 18.64
N ILE A 30 -6.28 -11.70 17.33
CA ILE A 30 -5.37 -10.94 16.45
C ILE A 30 -6.08 -9.67 15.98
N PRO A 31 -6.18 -8.62 16.82
CA PRO A 31 -6.91 -7.41 16.44
C PRO A 31 -6.15 -6.60 15.38
N VAL A 32 -6.77 -6.39 14.22
CA VAL A 32 -6.34 -5.41 13.22
C VAL A 32 -6.75 -4.02 13.68
N GLN A 33 -5.79 -3.08 13.77
CA GLN A 33 -6.04 -1.77 14.39
C GLN A 33 -6.36 -0.68 13.35
N TYR A 34 -5.92 -0.88 12.11
CA TYR A 34 -6.21 0.00 10.99
C TYR A 34 -6.13 -0.79 9.70
N THR A 35 -6.93 -0.36 8.71
CA THR A 35 -7.13 -1.08 7.46
C THR A 35 -6.99 -0.16 6.26
N ASN A 36 -6.22 -0.61 5.27
CA ASN A 36 -6.17 0.00 3.94
C ASN A 36 -6.85 -0.92 2.93
N VAL A 37 -7.77 -0.36 2.14
CA VAL A 37 -8.53 -1.08 1.11
C VAL A 37 -8.27 -0.42 -0.23
N PHE A 38 -7.74 -1.18 -1.18
CA PHE A 38 -7.44 -0.72 -2.54
C PHE A 38 -8.37 -1.40 -3.54
N TRP A 39 -9.09 -0.62 -4.34
CA TRP A 39 -9.92 -1.15 -5.41
C TRP A 39 -9.67 -0.44 -6.74
N GLY A 40 -9.63 -1.22 -7.83
CA GLY A 40 -9.37 -0.70 -9.17
C GLY A 40 -8.44 -1.60 -10.00
N GLY A 41 -8.55 -1.53 -11.32
CA GLY A 41 -7.81 -2.39 -12.27
C GLY A 41 -6.29 -2.15 -12.33
N ARG A 42 -5.78 -1.09 -11.69
CA ARG A 42 -4.35 -0.88 -11.46
C ARG A 42 -4.08 -1.01 -9.97
N SER A 43 -3.82 -2.24 -9.53
CA SER A 43 -3.22 -2.48 -8.22
C SER A 43 -1.73 -2.12 -8.24
N GLU A 44 -1.41 -0.86 -8.57
CA GLU A 44 -0.10 -0.30 -8.30
C GLU A 44 -0.09 0.14 -6.84
N ILE A 45 0.14 -0.81 -5.93
CA ILE A 45 0.78 -0.41 -4.69
C ILE A 45 2.18 -0.01 -5.09
N LYS A 46 2.49 1.29 -5.11
CA LYS A 46 3.88 1.73 -5.05
C LYS A 46 4.32 1.52 -3.60
N PRO A 47 5.11 0.47 -3.29
CA PRO A 47 5.59 0.30 -1.95
C PRO A 47 6.58 1.44 -1.72
N SER A 48 6.33 2.28 -0.72
CA SER A 48 7.06 3.50 -0.38
C SER A 48 6.87 4.69 -1.33
N GLU A 49 6.18 5.71 -0.82
CA GLU A 49 6.49 7.09 -1.22
C GLU A 49 7.85 7.41 -0.61
N ILE A 50 8.90 7.38 -1.44
CA ILE A 50 10.19 7.95 -1.06
C ILE A 50 10.04 9.47 -1.04
N SER A 51 10.54 10.11 0.02
CA SER A 51 10.64 11.57 0.04
C SER A 51 11.31 12.05 -1.26
N PRO A 52 10.72 13.01 -2.01
CA PRO A 52 11.33 13.51 -3.23
C PRO A 52 12.75 14.05 -3.00
N PHE A 53 13.06 14.51 -1.79
CA PHE A 53 14.40 14.95 -1.40
C PHE A 53 15.36 13.76 -1.26
N ALA A 54 14.95 12.72 -0.54
CA ALA A 54 15.76 11.50 -0.36
C ALA A 54 16.01 10.78 -1.68
N TYR A 55 15.02 10.72 -2.57
CA TYR A 55 15.19 10.15 -3.90
C TYR A 55 16.21 10.93 -4.73
N ARG A 56 16.12 12.27 -4.75
CA ARG A 56 17.09 13.13 -5.46
C ARG A 56 18.51 13.00 -4.91
N GLU A 57 18.65 12.89 -3.60
CA GLU A 57 19.95 12.68 -2.95
C GLU A 57 20.56 11.32 -3.33
N TRP A 58 19.75 10.26 -3.31
CA TRP A 58 20.19 8.94 -3.77
C TRP A 58 20.58 8.93 -5.24
N CYS A 59 19.78 9.54 -6.14
CA CYS A 59 20.15 9.64 -7.56
C CYS A 59 21.55 10.27 -7.72
N ARG A 60 21.81 11.38 -7.03
CA ARG A 60 23.12 12.04 -7.06
C ARG A 60 24.24 11.14 -6.52
N SER A 61 23.99 10.36 -5.47
CA SER A 61 25.01 9.50 -4.87
C SER A 61 25.42 8.33 -5.77
N ILE A 62 24.56 7.91 -6.70
CA ILE A 62 24.84 6.89 -7.71
C ILE A 62 25.19 7.46 -9.09
N GLY A 63 25.35 8.78 -9.22
CA GLY A 63 25.71 9.45 -10.47
C GLY A 63 24.56 9.59 -11.48
N VAL A 64 23.31 9.43 -11.04
CA VAL A 64 22.11 9.64 -11.86
C VAL A 64 21.61 11.07 -11.68
N ASP A 65 21.38 11.78 -12.79
CA ASP A 65 20.75 13.10 -12.76
C ASP A 65 19.21 12.94 -12.82
N PRO A 66 18.48 13.22 -11.73
CA PRO A 66 17.04 13.04 -11.69
C PRO A 66 16.27 13.99 -12.63
N GLU A 67 16.88 15.10 -13.08
CA GLU A 67 16.22 16.01 -14.03
C GLU A 67 16.17 15.43 -15.45
N GLN A 68 17.09 14.52 -15.81
CA GLN A 68 17.10 13.83 -17.11
C GLN A 68 16.04 12.71 -17.20
N MET A 69 15.39 12.36 -16.09
CA MET A 69 14.40 11.27 -16.02
C MET A 69 12.94 11.78 -16.05
N ARG A 70 12.71 13.07 -16.35
CA ARG A 70 11.41 13.74 -16.21
C ARG A 70 10.45 13.60 -17.41
N ASP A 71 10.76 12.75 -18.37
CA ASP A 71 9.95 12.53 -19.58
C ASP A 71 8.78 11.55 -19.35
#